data_AF-A0A7J6TL06-F1
#
_entry.id   AF-A0A7J6TL06-F1
#
_cell.length_a   1.000
_cell.length_b   1.000
_cell.length_c   1.000
_cell.angle_alpha   90.00
_cell.angle_beta   90.00
_cell.angle_gamma   90.00
#
_symmetry.space_group_name_H-M   'P 1'
#
loop_
_entity.id
_entity.type
_entity.pdbx_description
1 polymer ?
#
loop_
_entity_poly.entity_id
_entity_poly.type
_entity_poly.pdbx_seq_one_letter_code
_entity_poly.pdbx_strand_id
1 'polypeptide(L)'
;EDASNLKMIIPDVQRDSMMPSPKVCPRLKDALREFYESPEAKERVQQSSTERAFIGLTTGRPEDFSTNNPSDMMTLFASLFDCLSSHVCSTVDSEPKNVPLGLGINSPLFKRVQEEGLYWLNNVYGTSEKMRKVAYGPLIKDVLDDLNTPERRLSVYAGHDTGPVNPLADTLRLTCRRI
;
A
#
# COMPACT_ATOMS: atom_id res chain seq x y z
N GLU A 1 37.39 -7.56 -19.87
CA GLU A 1 36.59 -6.85 -18.86
C GLU A 1 35.81 -7.91 -18.08
N ASP A 2 35.85 -7.82 -16.76
CA ASP A 2 35.33 -8.87 -15.88
C ASP A 2 33.79 -8.83 -15.86
N ALA A 3 33.16 -9.89 -16.37
CA ALA A 3 31.70 -10.00 -16.52
C ALA A 3 30.96 -10.26 -15.18
N SER A 4 31.68 -10.19 -14.05
CA SER A 4 31.19 -10.59 -12.73
C SER A 4 30.79 -9.42 -11.82
N ASN A 5 30.98 -8.16 -12.24
CA ASN A 5 30.59 -7.01 -11.42
C ASN A 5 29.09 -6.73 -11.52
N LEU A 6 28.32 -7.38 -10.65
CA LEU A 6 26.93 -7.06 -10.40
C LEU A 6 26.86 -5.64 -9.81
N LYS A 7 26.54 -4.66 -10.66
CA LYS A 7 26.41 -3.27 -10.24
C LYS A 7 25.10 -3.10 -9.46
N MET A 8 25.19 -3.27 -8.15
CA MET A 8 24.07 -3.02 -7.25
C MET A 8 23.94 -1.52 -7.02
N ILE A 9 22.87 -0.93 -7.55
CA ILE A 9 22.48 0.44 -7.22
C ILE A 9 21.54 0.32 -6.02
N ILE A 10 22.01 0.73 -4.85
CA ILE A 10 21.16 0.90 -3.67
C ILE A 10 20.73 2.37 -3.67
N PRO A 11 19.51 2.70 -4.12
CA PRO A 11 19.04 4.07 -4.04
C PRO A 11 18.98 4.48 -2.56
N ASP A 12 19.43 5.70 -2.27
CA ASP A 12 19.13 6.37 -1.01
C ASP A 12 17.61 6.30 -0.77
N VAL A 13 17.16 6.01 0.45
CA VAL A 13 15.72 5.99 0.79
C VAL A 13 15.03 7.33 0.44
N GLN A 14 15.79 8.43 0.37
CA GLN A 14 15.28 9.72 -0.11
C GLN A 14 15.12 9.83 -1.64
N ARG A 15 15.60 8.85 -2.38
CA ARG A 15 15.58 8.74 -3.85
C ARG A 15 14.96 7.42 -4.34
N ASP A 16 14.48 6.58 -3.42
CA ASP A 16 13.86 5.32 -3.79
C ASP A 16 12.57 5.56 -4.58
N SER A 17 12.61 5.20 -5.85
CA SER A 17 11.49 5.33 -6.77
C SER A 17 10.52 4.15 -6.67
N MET A 18 10.92 3.03 -6.05
CA MET A 18 10.14 1.79 -5.99
C MET A 18 8.86 1.96 -5.17
N MET A 19 8.86 2.87 -4.19
CA MET A 19 7.70 3.21 -3.37
C MET A 19 7.25 4.66 -3.63
N PRO A 20 5.94 4.90 -3.79
CA PRO A 20 5.41 6.26 -3.87
C PRO A 20 5.79 7.07 -2.62
N SER A 21 6.58 8.14 -2.82
CA SER A 21 7.09 8.96 -1.72
C SER A 21 6.95 10.45 -2.01
N PRO A 22 6.28 11.22 -1.14
CA PRO A 22 6.24 12.68 -1.25
C PRO A 22 7.61 13.36 -1.17
N LYS A 23 8.63 12.66 -0.66
CA LYS A 23 10.03 13.14 -0.64
C LYS A 23 10.66 13.08 -2.03
N VAL A 24 10.30 12.07 -2.82
CA VAL A 24 10.78 11.88 -4.20
C VAL A 24 9.96 12.72 -5.18
N CYS A 25 8.64 12.77 -5.00
CA CYS A 25 7.74 13.58 -5.80
C CYS A 25 6.89 14.51 -4.91
N PRO A 26 7.27 15.79 -4.73
CA PRO A 26 6.48 16.73 -3.93
C PRO A 26 5.03 16.88 -4.40
N ARG A 27 4.76 16.73 -5.71
CA ARG A 27 3.41 16.78 -6.29
C ARG A 27 2.52 15.63 -5.82
N LEU A 28 3.10 14.51 -5.37
CA LEU A 28 2.35 13.42 -4.75
C LEU A 28 1.69 13.88 -3.45
N LYS A 29 2.35 14.75 -2.67
CA LYS A 29 1.77 15.31 -1.44
C LYS A 29 0.47 16.05 -1.72
N ASP A 30 0.48 16.90 -2.75
CA ASP A 30 -0.69 17.68 -3.14
C ASP A 30 -1.81 16.77 -3.68
N ALA A 31 -1.46 15.78 -4.51
CA ALA A 31 -2.43 14.82 -5.03
C ALA A 31 -3.08 13.98 -3.91
N LEU A 32 -2.31 13.52 -2.92
CA LEU A 32 -2.83 12.81 -1.76
C LEU A 32 -3.75 13.69 -0.92
N ARG A 33 -3.38 14.95 -0.67
CA ARG A 33 -4.24 15.90 0.04
C ARG A 33 -5.57 16.08 -0.70
N GLU A 34 -5.53 16.34 -2.01
CA GLU A 34 -6.73 16.46 -2.84
C GLU A 34 -7.62 15.21 -2.74
N PHE A 35 -7.01 14.01 -2.76
CA PHE A 35 -7.75 12.75 -2.59
C PHE A 35 -8.39 12.64 -1.21
N TYR A 36 -7.66 12.89 -0.12
CA TYR A 36 -8.22 12.80 1.23
C TYR A 36 -9.35 13.81 1.49
N GLU A 37 -9.35 14.94 0.78
CA GLU A 37 -10.42 15.94 0.86
C GLU A 37 -11.64 15.62 -0.03
N SER A 38 -11.51 14.63 -0.93
CA SER A 38 -12.52 14.28 -1.93
C SER A 38 -13.79 13.64 -1.34
N PRO A 39 -14.94 13.71 -2.05
CA PRO A 39 -16.14 12.97 -1.68
C PRO A 39 -15.92 11.46 -1.62
N GLU A 40 -15.14 10.90 -2.54
CA GLU A 40 -14.84 9.46 -2.59
C GLU A 40 -14.17 8.97 -1.31
N ALA A 41 -13.12 9.66 -0.85
CA ALA A 41 -12.41 9.29 0.36
C ALA A 41 -13.32 9.40 1.60
N LYS A 42 -14.09 10.49 1.70
CA LYS A 42 -15.06 10.69 2.80
C LYS A 42 -16.16 9.64 2.81
N GLU A 43 -16.69 9.29 1.64
CA GLU A 43 -17.71 8.24 1.50
C GLU A 43 -17.18 6.89 1.97
N ARG A 44 -15.95 6.52 1.57
CA ARG A 44 -15.34 5.26 2.01
C ARG A 44 -15.13 5.20 3.53
N VAL A 45 -14.71 6.31 4.15
CA VAL A 45 -14.60 6.41 5.62
C VAL A 45 -15.96 6.26 6.31
N GLN A 46 -17.00 6.82 5.72
CA GLN A 46 -18.36 6.72 6.25
C GLN A 46 -18.91 5.28 6.12
N GLN A 47 -18.68 4.63 4.97
CA GLN A 47 -19.10 3.25 4.73
C GLN A 47 -18.43 2.25 5.69
N SER A 48 -17.20 2.53 6.14
CA SER A 48 -16.48 1.71 7.11
C SER A 48 -16.79 2.05 8.59
N SER A 49 -17.67 3.02 8.87
CA SER A 49 -17.90 3.50 10.25
C SER A 49 -18.34 2.40 11.24
N THR A 50 -19.27 1.53 10.83
CA THR A 50 -19.80 0.46 11.70
C THR A 50 -18.77 -0.63 11.94
N GLU A 51 -18.05 -1.06 10.90
CA GLU A 51 -16.99 -2.05 11.04
C GLU A 51 -15.85 -1.51 11.91
N ARG A 52 -15.45 -0.25 11.74
CA ARG A 52 -14.42 0.39 12.56
C ARG A 52 -14.83 0.49 14.02
N ALA A 53 -16.08 0.85 14.31
CA ALA A 53 -16.57 0.86 15.69
C ALA A 53 -16.44 -0.53 16.35
N PHE A 54 -16.81 -1.59 15.64
CA PHE A 54 -16.65 -2.97 16.13
C PHE A 54 -15.17 -3.38 16.29
N ILE A 55 -14.31 -3.03 15.34
CA ILE A 55 -12.87 -3.26 15.44
C ILE A 55 -12.29 -2.53 16.65
N GLY A 56 -12.65 -1.26 16.86
CA GLY A 56 -12.21 -0.47 18.00
C GLY A 56 -12.60 -1.11 19.33
N LEU A 57 -13.84 -1.60 19.45
CA LEU A 57 -14.29 -2.31 20.65
C LEU A 57 -13.53 -3.62 20.89
N THR A 58 -13.37 -4.45 19.85
CA THR A 58 -12.72 -5.77 19.97
C THR A 58 -11.21 -5.69 20.19
N THR A 59 -10.56 -4.64 19.68
CA THR A 59 -9.12 -4.39 19.87
C THR A 59 -8.81 -3.57 21.13
N GLY A 60 -9.83 -3.08 21.85
CA GLY A 60 -9.65 -2.19 22.99
C GLY A 60 -9.16 -0.79 22.63
N ARG A 61 -9.35 -0.37 21.36
CA ARG A 61 -8.92 0.92 20.80
C ARG A 61 -10.10 1.73 20.22
N PRO A 62 -11.21 1.93 20.94
CA PRO A 62 -12.41 2.56 20.39
C PRO A 62 -12.16 4.01 19.91
N GLU A 63 -11.29 4.75 20.58
CA GLU A 63 -10.97 6.14 20.24
C GLU A 63 -10.24 6.22 18.88
N ASP A 64 -9.21 5.39 18.67
CA ASP A 64 -8.44 5.36 17.42
C ASP A 64 -9.34 5.07 16.20
N PHE A 65 -10.27 4.13 16.35
CA PHE A 65 -11.17 3.72 15.27
C PHE A 65 -12.39 4.62 15.10
N SER A 66 -12.57 5.65 15.93
CA SER A 66 -13.69 6.61 15.82
C SER A 66 -13.42 7.78 14.87
N THR A 67 -12.19 7.95 14.38
CA THR A 67 -11.82 9.07 13.50
C THR A 67 -12.65 9.09 12.20
N ASN A 68 -13.01 10.28 11.72
CA ASN A 68 -13.64 10.44 10.40
C ASN A 68 -12.69 11.06 9.38
N ASN A 69 -11.40 11.12 9.70
CA ASN A 69 -10.38 11.70 8.85
C ASN A 69 -9.83 10.64 7.88
N PRO A 70 -9.99 10.82 6.55
CA PRO A 70 -9.47 9.87 5.57
C PRO A 70 -7.94 9.67 5.61
N SER A 71 -7.16 10.66 6.04
CA SER A 71 -5.70 10.51 6.11
C SER A 71 -5.25 9.49 7.16
N ASP A 72 -6.09 9.20 8.15
CA ASP A 72 -5.75 8.31 9.26
C ASP A 72 -6.01 6.84 8.90
N MET A 73 -6.82 6.58 7.88
CA MET A 73 -7.28 5.24 7.50
C MET A 73 -6.15 4.30 7.09
N MET A 74 -5.13 4.84 6.42
CA MET A 74 -3.95 4.07 6.02
C MET A 74 -3.26 3.49 7.26
N THR A 75 -2.94 4.32 8.25
CA THR A 75 -2.31 3.85 9.49
C THR A 75 -3.20 2.87 10.24
N LEU A 76 -4.52 3.12 10.32
CA LEU A 76 -5.45 2.26 11.07
C LEU A 76 -5.57 0.87 10.45
N PHE A 77 -5.92 0.79 9.17
CA PHE A 77 -6.19 -0.48 8.51
C PHE A 77 -4.92 -1.21 8.09
N ALA A 78 -3.89 -0.51 7.57
CA ALA A 78 -2.66 -1.18 7.12
C ALA A 78 -1.92 -1.80 8.31
N SER A 79 -1.79 -1.08 9.44
CA SER A 79 -1.12 -1.62 10.63
C SER A 79 -1.89 -2.80 11.22
N LEU A 80 -3.23 -2.72 11.26
CA LEU A 80 -4.04 -3.83 11.74
C LEU A 80 -3.94 -5.04 10.81
N PHE A 81 -4.00 -4.81 9.50
CA PHE A 81 -3.87 -5.86 8.49
C PHE A 81 -2.50 -6.55 8.55
N ASP A 82 -1.42 -5.79 8.69
CA ASP A 82 -0.06 -6.32 8.80
C ASP A 82 0.11 -7.18 10.07
N CYS A 83 -0.33 -6.66 11.22
CA CYS A 83 -0.32 -7.40 12.49
C CYS A 83 -1.15 -8.68 12.41
N LEU A 84 -2.38 -8.60 11.90
CA LEU A 84 -3.26 -9.76 11.79
C LEU A 84 -2.66 -10.77 10.81
N SER A 85 -2.29 -10.36 9.60
CA SER A 85 -1.70 -11.26 8.59
C SER A 85 -0.46 -11.96 9.11
N SER A 86 0.42 -11.23 9.79
CA SER A 86 1.60 -11.82 10.43
C SER A 86 1.23 -12.86 11.48
N HIS A 87 0.15 -12.64 12.24
CA HIS A 87 -0.30 -13.57 13.26
C HIS A 87 -1.01 -14.80 12.68
N VAL A 88 -1.96 -14.62 11.75
CA VAL A 88 -2.77 -15.73 11.20
C VAL A 88 -2.11 -16.50 10.07
N CYS A 89 -1.20 -15.88 9.33
CA CYS A 89 -0.44 -16.55 8.25
C CYS A 89 0.93 -17.04 8.72
N SER A 90 1.27 -16.88 10.00
CA SER A 90 2.54 -17.38 10.54
C SER A 90 2.65 -18.90 10.36
N THR A 91 3.74 -19.35 9.76
CA THR A 91 4.12 -20.77 9.73
C THR A 91 4.78 -21.23 11.03
N VAL A 92 5.03 -20.30 11.95
CA VAL A 92 5.52 -20.54 13.31
C VAL A 92 4.35 -20.37 14.27
N ASP A 93 4.14 -21.32 15.18
CA ASP A 93 3.11 -21.20 16.21
C ASP A 93 3.32 -19.90 17.02
N SER A 94 2.38 -18.96 16.88
CA SER A 94 2.35 -17.71 17.63
C SER A 94 1.45 -17.88 18.85
N GLU A 95 1.98 -17.60 20.05
CA GLU A 95 1.20 -17.55 21.29
C GLU A 95 1.05 -16.10 21.77
N PRO A 96 -0.14 -15.65 22.20
CA PRO A 96 -1.39 -16.42 22.25
C PRO A 96 -2.03 -16.54 20.87
N LYS A 97 -2.56 -17.73 20.50
CA LYS A 97 -3.33 -17.95 19.26
C LYS A 97 -4.67 -17.18 19.19
N ASN A 98 -5.00 -16.45 20.24
CA ASN A 98 -6.28 -15.77 20.39
C ASN A 98 -6.26 -14.45 19.63
N VAL A 99 -6.79 -14.50 18.41
CA VAL A 99 -7.16 -13.31 17.65
C VAL A 99 -8.44 -12.71 18.25
N PRO A 100 -8.58 -11.37 18.36
CA PRO A 100 -9.81 -10.76 18.84
C PRO A 100 -11.04 -11.26 18.07
N LEU A 101 -12.18 -11.31 18.76
CA LEU A 101 -13.41 -11.90 18.23
C LEU A 101 -13.75 -11.34 16.85
N GLY A 102 -13.92 -12.25 15.89
CA GLY A 102 -14.27 -11.88 14.53
C GLY A 102 -13.11 -11.38 13.67
N LEU A 103 -11.84 -11.39 14.11
CA LEU A 103 -10.68 -11.00 13.27
C LEU A 103 -9.80 -12.18 12.81
N GLY A 104 -10.23 -13.43 13.04
CA GLY A 104 -9.51 -14.61 12.54
C GLY A 104 -9.53 -14.77 11.01
N ILE A 105 -8.63 -15.61 10.46
CA ILE A 105 -8.33 -15.70 9.01
C ILE A 105 -9.54 -15.92 8.09
N ASN A 106 -10.57 -16.62 8.56
CA ASN A 106 -11.78 -16.92 7.79
C ASN A 106 -12.95 -15.98 8.09
N SER A 107 -12.72 -14.92 8.88
CA SER A 107 -13.80 -14.03 9.26
C SER A 107 -14.10 -13.01 8.14
N PRO A 108 -15.37 -12.64 7.95
CA PRO A 108 -15.73 -11.56 7.05
C PRO A 108 -15.02 -10.24 7.40
N LEU A 109 -14.85 -9.95 8.69
CA LEU A 109 -14.22 -8.71 9.14
C LEU A 109 -12.71 -8.68 8.86
N PHE A 110 -12.00 -9.80 8.95
CA PHE A 110 -10.59 -9.87 8.55
C PHE A 110 -10.43 -9.55 7.07
N LYS A 111 -11.30 -10.10 6.23
CA LYS A 111 -11.34 -9.77 4.79
C LYS A 111 -11.59 -8.28 4.55
N ARG A 112 -12.48 -7.64 5.32
CA ARG A 112 -12.72 -6.19 5.25
C ARG A 112 -11.50 -5.38 5.66
N VAL A 113 -10.82 -5.77 6.74
CA VAL A 113 -9.57 -5.15 7.18
C VAL A 113 -8.49 -5.29 6.10
N GLN A 114 -8.38 -6.45 5.45
CA GLN A 114 -7.49 -6.65 4.31
C GLN A 114 -7.84 -5.73 3.13
N GLU A 115 -9.11 -5.67 2.73
CA GLU A 115 -9.58 -4.84 1.62
C GLU A 115 -9.27 -3.35 1.86
N GLU A 116 -9.60 -2.85 3.05
CA GLU A 116 -9.32 -1.45 3.42
C GLU A 116 -7.82 -1.21 3.59
N GLY A 117 -7.08 -2.12 4.24
CA GLY A 117 -5.64 -1.99 4.43
C GLY A 117 -4.89 -1.89 3.11
N LEU A 118 -5.19 -2.80 2.17
CA LEU A 118 -4.62 -2.76 0.82
C LEU A 118 -5.10 -1.53 0.04
N TYR A 119 -6.35 -1.10 0.20
CA TYR A 119 -6.83 0.10 -0.48
C TYR A 119 -6.08 1.34 -0.04
N TRP A 120 -6.03 1.62 1.26
CA TRP A 120 -5.43 2.85 1.79
C TRP A 120 -3.91 2.86 1.69
N LEU A 121 -3.25 1.69 1.77
CA LEU A 121 -1.80 1.57 1.63
C LEU A 121 -1.35 1.66 0.17
N ASN A 122 -2.06 0.97 -0.74
CA ASN A 122 -1.57 0.70 -2.09
C ASN A 122 -2.50 1.24 -3.18
N ASN A 123 -3.78 0.88 -3.14
CA ASN A 123 -4.68 1.15 -4.28
C ASN A 123 -5.12 2.62 -4.36
N VAL A 124 -4.91 3.41 -3.29
CA VAL A 124 -5.14 4.85 -3.28
C VAL A 124 -4.42 5.56 -4.44
N TYR A 125 -3.21 5.10 -4.78
CA TYR A 125 -2.43 5.66 -5.86
C TYR A 125 -3.02 5.35 -7.25
N GLY A 126 -3.82 4.29 -7.34
CA GLY A 126 -4.52 3.83 -8.54
C GLY A 126 -5.82 4.59 -8.87
N THR A 127 -6.34 5.42 -7.95
CA THR A 127 -7.68 6.05 -8.03
C THR A 127 -7.87 6.98 -9.23
N SER A 128 -6.85 7.72 -9.63
CA SER A 128 -6.91 8.64 -10.77
C SER A 128 -5.66 8.58 -11.64
N GLU A 129 -5.79 9.00 -12.90
CA GLU A 129 -4.63 9.09 -13.80
C GLU A 129 -3.58 10.07 -13.28
N LYS A 130 -4.02 11.21 -12.72
CA LYS A 130 -3.12 12.19 -12.09
C LYS A 130 -2.34 11.54 -10.95
N MET A 131 -3.03 10.84 -10.06
CA MET A 131 -2.42 10.14 -8.92
C MET A 131 -1.41 9.09 -9.39
N ARG A 132 -1.79 8.20 -10.32
CA ARG A 132 -0.89 7.18 -10.86
C ARG A 132 0.38 7.78 -11.46
N LYS A 133 0.26 8.87 -12.23
CA LYS A 133 1.42 9.54 -12.85
C LYS A 133 2.40 10.08 -11.82
N VAL A 134 1.92 10.71 -10.74
CA VAL A 134 2.81 11.30 -9.73
C VAL A 134 3.31 10.28 -8.70
N ALA A 135 2.56 9.21 -8.45
CA ALA A 135 2.95 8.13 -7.54
C ALA A 135 3.94 7.15 -8.18
N TYR A 136 3.65 6.69 -9.40
CA TYR A 136 4.37 5.61 -10.06
C TYR A 136 5.34 6.08 -11.15
N GLY A 137 5.19 7.32 -11.63
CA GLY A 137 6.04 7.89 -12.67
C GLY A 137 7.55 7.76 -12.43
N PRO A 138 8.06 7.98 -11.21
CA PRO A 138 9.48 7.77 -10.89
C PRO A 138 9.97 6.35 -11.22
N LEU A 139 9.29 5.30 -10.71
CA LEU A 139 9.70 3.92 -10.99
C LEU A 139 9.57 3.58 -12.47
N ILE A 140 8.48 4.01 -13.12
CA ILE A 140 8.27 3.74 -14.55
C ILE A 140 9.37 4.38 -15.38
N LYS A 141 9.84 5.58 -15.00
CA LYS A 141 10.99 6.20 -15.64
C LYS A 141 12.25 5.34 -15.49
N ASP A 142 12.54 4.86 -14.28
CA ASP A 142 13.72 4.03 -14.03
C ASP A 142 13.68 2.71 -14.83
N VAL A 143 12.51 2.08 -14.93
CA VAL A 143 12.30 0.89 -15.77
C VAL A 143 12.54 1.19 -17.25
N LEU A 144 12.04 2.32 -17.75
CA LEU A 144 12.25 2.71 -19.14
C LEU A 144 13.72 3.06 -19.43
N ASP A 145 14.40 3.73 -18.51
CA ASP A 145 15.82 4.07 -18.63
C ASP A 145 16.69 2.80 -18.63
N ASP A 146 16.32 1.79 -17.83
CA ASP A 146 16.95 0.48 -17.81
C ASP A 146 16.76 -0.30 -19.12
N LEU A 147 15.53 -0.34 -19.63
CA LEU A 147 15.21 -0.98 -20.92
C LEU A 147 15.94 -0.33 -22.11
N ASN A 148 16.23 0.96 -22.00
CA ASN A 148 16.97 1.71 -23.02
C ASN A 148 18.50 1.57 -22.91
N THR A 149 19.03 0.79 -21.94
CA THR A 149 20.47 0.55 -21.80
C THR A 149 20.88 -0.72 -22.58
N PRO A 150 21.55 -0.61 -23.74
CA PRO A 150 21.79 -1.77 -24.63
C PRO A 150 22.66 -2.87 -24.02
N GLU A 151 23.53 -2.52 -23.09
CA GLU A 151 24.43 -3.49 -22.42
C GLU A 151 23.77 -4.23 -21.26
N ARG A 152 22.59 -3.78 -20.80
CA ARG A 152 21.93 -4.39 -19.65
C ARG A 152 21.22 -5.67 -20.03
N ARG A 153 21.68 -6.79 -19.45
CA ARG A 153 21.10 -8.11 -19.70
C ARG A 153 20.03 -8.51 -18.68
N LEU A 154 20.07 -7.93 -17.48
CA LEU A 154 19.15 -8.22 -16.38
C LEU A 154 19.02 -7.00 -15.47
N SER A 155 17.78 -6.66 -15.10
CA SER A 155 17.45 -5.75 -14.01
C SER A 155 16.55 -6.47 -13.02
N VAL A 156 16.87 -6.38 -11.72
CA VAL A 156 16.06 -6.94 -10.64
C VAL A 156 15.58 -5.79 -9.77
N TYR A 157 14.26 -5.66 -9.64
CA TYR A 157 13.63 -4.68 -8.75
C TYR A 157 13.10 -5.42 -7.52
N ALA A 158 13.80 -5.30 -6.40
CA ALA A 158 13.44 -5.93 -5.14
C ALA A 158 13.03 -4.83 -4.15
N GLY A 159 11.74 -4.79 -3.82
CA GLY A 159 11.16 -3.78 -2.94
C GLY A 159 10.11 -4.35 -1.99
N HIS A 160 9.26 -3.47 -1.48
CA HIS A 160 8.20 -3.81 -0.55
C HIS A 160 6.91 -4.23 -1.28
N ASP A 161 5.90 -4.68 -0.54
CA ASP A 161 4.56 -4.92 -1.06
C ASP A 161 3.94 -3.69 -1.75
N THR A 162 4.32 -2.49 -1.31
CA THR A 162 3.98 -1.20 -1.93
C THR A 162 4.63 -0.94 -3.30
N GLY A 163 5.64 -1.72 -3.69
CA GLY A 163 6.27 -1.64 -5.00
C GLY A 163 7.53 -2.49 -5.12
N PRO A 164 7.83 -3.03 -6.31
CA PRO A 164 7.50 -2.45 -7.61
C PRO A 164 6.21 -2.98 -8.25
N VAL A 165 5.59 -4.02 -7.68
CA VAL A 165 4.48 -4.74 -8.32
C VAL A 165 3.26 -3.84 -8.54
N ASN A 166 2.79 -3.14 -7.50
CA ASN A 166 1.62 -2.26 -7.62
C ASN A 166 1.80 -1.14 -8.65
N PRO A 167 2.89 -0.35 -8.61
CA PRO A 167 3.17 0.65 -9.64
C PRO A 167 3.11 0.10 -11.07
N LEU A 168 3.70 -1.08 -11.31
CA LEU A 168 3.71 -1.71 -12.62
C LEU A 168 2.32 -2.21 -13.01
N ALA A 169 1.64 -2.91 -12.11
CA ALA A 169 0.31 -3.48 -12.35
C ALA A 169 -0.72 -2.39 -12.66
N ASP A 170 -0.76 -1.32 -11.87
CA ASP A 170 -1.70 -0.21 -12.06
C ASP A 170 -1.37 0.62 -13.31
N THR A 171 -0.08 0.85 -13.60
CA THR A 171 0.34 1.63 -14.77
C THR A 171 -0.01 0.89 -16.07
N LEU A 172 0.24 -0.42 -16.09
CA LEU A 172 -0.07 -1.29 -17.23
C LEU A 172 -1.55 -1.72 -17.25
N ARG A 173 -2.35 -1.32 -16.25
CA ARG A 173 -3.77 -1.68 -16.08
C ARG A 173 -4.01 -3.18 -16.11
N LEU A 174 -3.11 -3.93 -15.48
CA LEU A 174 -3.14 -5.40 -15.40
C LEU A 174 -4.12 -5.90 -14.33
N THR A 175 -4.51 -5.03 -13.40
CA THR A 175 -5.57 -5.29 -12.43
C THR A 175 -6.93 -5.04 -13.08
N CYS A 176 -7.73 -6.09 -13.26
CA CYS A 176 -9.12 -5.93 -13.69
C CYS A 176 -9.86 -5.04 -12.70
N ARG A 177 -10.39 -3.90 -13.18
CA ARG A 177 -11.30 -3.03 -12.41
C ARG A 177 -12.42 -3.88 -11.80
N ARG A 178 -12.39 -4.12 -10.50
CA ARG A 178 -13.62 -4.37 -9.75
C ARG A 178 -14.17 -2.99 -9.39
N ILE A 179 -15.05 -2.51 -10.27
CA ILE A 179 -16.04 -1.50 -9.93
C ILE A 179 -16.94 -2.09 -8.84
#